data_AF-A0A212C4E7-F1
#
_entry.id   AF-A0A212C4E7-F1
#
_cell.length_a   1.000
_cell.length_b   1.000
_cell.length_c   1.000
_cell.angle_alpha   90.00
_cell.angle_beta   90.00
_cell.angle_gamma   90.00
#
_symmetry.space_group_name_H-M   'P 1'
#
loop_
_entity.id
_entity.type
_entity.pdbx_description
1 polymer ?
#
loop_
_entity_poly.entity_id
_entity_poly.type
_entity_poly.pdbx_seq_one_letter_code
_entity_poly.pdbx_strand_id
1 'polypeptide(L)'
;MVPSLVFSVPIVKQTWAGQAGHLEYYSDYADSSIPTVDLGIPNTDRGHCGKTFAILERFLNHTHDKIPWLVIVDDDTLIRMVFSREAIRRLLASKCRCYSNDAPDDMVLGMCFSGLGIPVTHSPLFHQARPVDYPKDYLSHQVPVSFHKHWNIDPVKVYFTWLAPAEEDRARQQSRRGLKEEL
;
A
#
# COMPACT_ATOMS: atom_id res chain seq x y z
N MET A 1 17.02 2.40 13.95
CA MET A 1 15.55 2.39 14.07
C MET A 1 15.04 1.15 13.31
N VAL A 2 15.30 -0.04 13.86
CA VAL A 2 15.01 -1.37 13.26
C VAL A 2 13.73 -2.06 13.80
N PRO A 3 13.11 -1.68 14.95
CA PRO A 3 11.99 -2.47 15.50
C PRO A 3 10.76 -2.55 14.59
N SER A 4 10.31 -1.43 14.01
CA SER A 4 9.00 -1.34 13.35
C SER A 4 8.90 -2.24 12.11
N LEU A 5 9.90 -2.19 11.23
CA LEU A 5 9.97 -3.02 10.02
C LEU A 5 10.00 -4.53 10.34
N VAL A 6 10.73 -4.92 11.39
CA VAL A 6 10.84 -6.33 11.82
C VAL A 6 9.51 -6.84 12.39
N PHE A 7 8.67 -5.99 12.98
CA PHE A 7 7.34 -6.40 13.43
C PHE A 7 6.34 -6.47 12.28
N SER A 8 6.31 -5.47 11.39
CA SER A 8 5.29 -5.36 10.33
C SER A 8 5.48 -6.33 9.18
N VAL A 9 6.72 -6.63 8.78
CA VAL A 9 6.99 -7.51 7.63
C VAL A 9 6.50 -8.96 7.85
N PRO A 10 6.76 -9.61 9.00
CA PRO A 10 6.17 -10.91 9.29
C PRO A 10 4.64 -10.91 9.25
N ILE A 11 3.98 -9.82 9.66
CA ILE A 11 2.52 -9.69 9.60
C ILE A 11 2.06 -9.62 8.15
N VAL A 12 2.70 -8.77 7.33
CA VAL A 12 2.40 -8.64 5.89
C VAL A 12 2.57 -10.00 5.20
N LYS A 13 3.67 -10.73 5.50
CA LYS A 13 3.93 -12.09 4.99
C LYS A 13 2.87 -13.12 5.41
N GLN A 14 2.32 -13.01 6.63
CA GLN A 14 1.28 -13.92 7.15
C GLN A 14 -0.14 -13.59 6.65
N THR A 15 -0.34 -12.45 5.98
CA THR A 15 -1.67 -11.94 5.61
C THR A 15 -1.86 -11.90 4.09
N TRP A 16 -1.87 -10.73 3.47
CA TRP A 16 -2.21 -10.55 2.05
C TRP A 16 -0.99 -10.70 1.12
N ALA A 17 0.24 -10.63 1.62
CA ALA A 17 1.43 -10.69 0.76
C ALA A 17 1.53 -11.98 -0.07
N GLY A 18 1.04 -13.11 0.44
CA GLY A 18 1.01 -14.37 -0.30
C GLY A 18 0.11 -14.35 -1.54
N GLN A 19 -0.77 -13.36 -1.66
CA GLN A 19 -1.64 -13.14 -2.82
C GLN A 19 -1.06 -12.13 -3.82
N ALA A 20 -0.01 -11.40 -3.45
CA ALA A 20 0.60 -10.40 -4.30
C ALA A 20 1.52 -11.07 -5.33
N GLY A 21 1.24 -10.89 -6.62
CA GLY A 21 2.09 -11.41 -7.70
C GLY A 21 3.45 -10.70 -7.80
N HIS A 22 3.53 -9.46 -7.32
CA HIS A 22 4.75 -8.65 -7.27
C HIS A 22 4.78 -7.85 -5.97
N LEU A 23 5.87 -7.96 -5.21
CA LEU A 23 6.03 -7.31 -3.91
C LEU A 23 7.49 -6.87 -3.74
N GLU A 24 7.69 -5.59 -3.43
CA GLU A 24 8.99 -5.01 -3.09
C GLU A 24 8.90 -4.31 -1.74
N TYR A 25 9.93 -4.48 -0.91
CA TYR A 25 10.06 -3.80 0.37
C TYR A 25 11.08 -2.68 0.23
N TYR A 26 10.80 -1.52 0.80
CA TYR A 26 11.69 -0.35 0.73
C TYR A 26 12.16 0.03 2.12
N SER A 27 13.44 0.36 2.24
CA SER A 27 14.08 0.76 3.50
C SER A 27 15.18 1.80 3.21
N ASP A 28 15.69 2.44 4.25
CA ASP A 28 16.87 3.32 4.19
C ASP A 28 18.21 2.56 4.16
N TYR A 29 18.16 1.23 4.15
CA TYR A 29 19.29 0.34 3.93
C TYR A 29 18.83 -0.98 3.31
N ALA A 30 19.71 -1.63 2.56
CA ALA A 30 19.44 -2.96 2.03
C ALA A 30 19.65 -4.04 3.11
N ASP A 31 18.66 -4.90 3.27
CA ASP A 31 18.68 -6.07 4.16
C ASP A 31 18.31 -7.31 3.34
N SER A 32 19.07 -8.39 3.49
CA SER A 32 18.79 -9.66 2.80
C SER A 32 17.79 -10.54 3.55
N SER A 33 17.61 -10.33 4.86
CA SER A 33 16.66 -11.07 5.69
C SER A 33 15.21 -10.65 5.40
N ILE A 34 15.01 -9.37 5.15
CA ILE A 34 13.82 -8.78 4.56
C ILE A 34 14.31 -8.10 3.29
N PRO A 35 14.16 -8.73 2.10
CA PRO A 35 14.80 -8.30 0.86
C PRO A 35 14.34 -6.89 0.46
N THR A 36 15.00 -5.90 1.07
CA THR A 36 14.65 -4.49 1.03
C THR A 36 15.53 -3.82 0.01
N VAL A 37 14.93 -2.89 -0.72
CA VAL A 37 15.60 -2.06 -1.70
C VAL A 37 15.89 -0.72 -1.04
N ASP A 38 17.17 -0.34 -1.03
CA ASP A 38 17.60 1.02 -0.71
C ASP A 38 17.37 1.93 -1.92
N LEU A 39 16.60 2.99 -1.73
CA LEU A 39 16.28 3.98 -2.76
C LEU A 39 17.26 5.17 -2.76
N GLY A 40 18.23 5.19 -1.85
CA GLY A 40 19.16 6.31 -1.66
C GLY A 40 18.50 7.55 -1.04
N ILE A 41 17.29 7.41 -0.50
CA ILE A 41 16.57 8.49 0.18
C ILE A 41 16.64 8.26 1.69
N PRO A 42 17.21 9.20 2.47
CA PRO A 42 17.35 9.03 3.90
C PRO A 42 15.99 8.93 4.60
N ASN A 43 15.96 8.25 5.75
CA ASN A 43 14.76 8.23 6.58
C ASN A 43 14.46 9.61 7.17
N THR A 44 13.17 9.93 7.26
CA THR A 44 12.65 11.19 7.79
C THR A 44 11.68 10.91 8.94
N ASP A 45 11.68 11.74 9.97
CA ASP A 45 10.77 11.56 11.13
C ASP A 45 9.34 12.04 10.85
N ARG A 46 9.15 12.84 9.80
CA ARG A 46 7.86 13.36 9.34
C ARG A 46 7.86 13.41 7.83
N GLY A 47 6.72 13.05 7.23
CA GLY A 47 6.51 13.08 5.79
C GLY A 47 7.47 12.17 5.02
N HIS A 48 7.00 11.61 3.91
CA HIS A 48 7.79 10.64 3.15
C HIS A 48 7.82 10.96 1.65
N CYS A 49 7.62 12.23 1.27
CA CYS A 49 7.51 12.62 -0.14
C CYS A 49 8.69 12.13 -0.98
N GLY A 50 9.93 12.30 -0.50
CA GLY A 50 11.11 11.86 -1.24
C GLY A 50 11.10 10.35 -1.51
N LYS A 51 10.79 9.55 -0.48
CA LYS A 51 10.69 8.08 -0.61
C LYS A 51 9.54 7.69 -1.53
N THR A 52 8.38 8.31 -1.37
CA THR A 52 7.21 8.05 -2.22
C THR A 52 7.54 8.31 -3.69
N PHE A 53 8.14 9.45 -4.03
CA PHE A 53 8.53 9.74 -5.42
C PHE A 53 9.59 8.77 -5.96
N ALA A 54 10.57 8.37 -5.15
CA ALA A 54 11.57 7.37 -5.55
C ALA A 54 10.93 6.00 -5.85
N ILE A 55 9.91 5.58 -5.07
CA ILE A 55 9.12 4.37 -5.34
C ILE A 55 8.38 4.51 -6.68
N LEU A 56 7.74 5.66 -6.93
CA LEU A 56 7.02 5.93 -8.18
C LEU A 56 7.94 5.85 -9.41
N GLU A 57 9.12 6.46 -9.34
CA GLU A 57 10.12 6.43 -10.41
C GLU A 57 10.63 5.00 -10.67
N ARG A 58 10.93 4.26 -9.59
CA ARG A 58 11.36 2.86 -9.69
C ARG A 58 10.28 1.99 -10.32
N PHE A 59 9.01 2.16 -9.95
CA PHE A 59 7.89 1.43 -10.54
C PHE A 59 7.75 1.68 -12.06
N LEU A 60 8.02 2.88 -12.55
CA LEU A 60 8.01 3.09 -14.01
C LEU A 60 9.23 2.48 -14.70
N ASN A 61 10.40 2.49 -14.05
CA ASN A 61 11.66 2.13 -14.68
C ASN A 61 11.98 0.62 -14.62
N HIS A 62 11.57 -0.09 -13.57
CA HIS A 62 11.99 -1.48 -13.32
C HIS A 62 10.93 -2.52 -13.64
N THR A 63 9.65 -2.16 -13.65
CA THR A 63 8.59 -3.10 -14.02
C THR A 63 8.26 -2.96 -15.49
N HIS A 64 8.52 -4.04 -16.24
CA HIS A 64 8.07 -4.23 -17.62
C HIS A 64 6.60 -3.81 -17.77
N ASP A 65 6.18 -3.40 -18.97
CA ASP A 65 4.89 -2.76 -19.34
C ASP A 65 3.59 -3.52 -18.99
N LYS A 66 3.64 -4.51 -18.11
CA LYS A 66 2.56 -5.43 -17.75
C LYS A 66 1.84 -5.11 -16.44
N ILE A 67 2.38 -4.29 -15.54
CA ILE A 67 1.73 -4.00 -14.25
C ILE A 67 0.97 -2.66 -14.30
N PRO A 68 -0.38 -2.67 -14.33
CA PRO A 68 -1.18 -1.46 -14.50
C PRO A 68 -1.38 -0.64 -13.22
N TRP A 69 -1.21 -1.26 -12.04
CA TRP A 69 -1.50 -0.64 -10.75
C TRP A 69 -0.34 -0.79 -9.77
N LEU A 70 -0.05 0.27 -9.04
CA LEU A 70 0.86 0.28 -7.90
C LEU A 70 0.05 0.51 -6.63
N VAL A 71 0.30 -0.31 -5.62
CA VAL A 71 -0.27 -0.15 -4.28
C VAL A 71 0.88 0.13 -3.32
N ILE A 72 0.83 1.26 -2.61
CA ILE A 72 1.80 1.64 -1.59
C ILE A 72 1.19 1.39 -0.21
N VAL A 73 1.98 0.72 0.62
CA VAL A 73 1.62 0.31 1.98
C VAL A 73 2.67 0.86 2.93
N ASP A 74 2.25 1.53 4.00
CA ASP A 74 3.14 1.96 5.09
C ASP A 74 3.24 0.88 6.16
N ASP A 75 4.28 0.91 6.99
CA ASP A 75 4.56 -0.11 8.01
C ASP A 75 3.50 -0.17 9.14
N ASP A 76 2.76 0.90 9.38
CA ASP A 76 1.65 0.96 10.35
C ASP A 76 0.25 0.83 9.72
N THR A 77 0.18 0.53 8.42
CA THR A 77 -1.04 0.46 7.61
C THR A 77 -1.07 -0.80 6.75
N LEU A 78 -2.25 -1.29 6.37
CA LEU A 78 -2.32 -2.41 5.42
C LEU A 78 -2.33 -1.95 3.97
N ILE A 79 -2.96 -0.81 3.65
CA ILE A 79 -2.93 -0.14 2.34
C ILE A 79 -3.16 1.35 2.53
N ARG A 80 -2.32 2.21 1.91
CA ARG A 80 -2.42 3.68 1.98
C ARG A 80 -2.79 4.35 0.67
N MET A 81 -2.07 4.06 -0.42
CA MET A 81 -2.29 4.72 -1.71
C MET A 81 -2.33 3.71 -2.86
N VAL A 82 -3.16 4.01 -3.87
CA VAL A 82 -3.28 3.20 -5.08
C VAL A 82 -3.15 4.12 -6.29
N PHE A 83 -2.27 3.77 -7.21
CA PHE A 83 -1.97 4.55 -8.41
C PHE A 83 -2.09 3.69 -9.66
N SER A 84 -2.69 4.24 -10.72
CA SER A 84 -2.55 3.67 -12.05
C SER A 84 -1.17 4.04 -12.62
N ARG A 85 -0.60 3.16 -13.42
CA ARG A 85 0.66 3.42 -14.14
C ARG A 85 0.60 4.72 -14.96
N GLU A 86 -0.54 4.99 -15.58
CA GLU A 86 -0.72 6.21 -16.38
C GLU A 86 -0.73 7.48 -15.52
N ALA A 87 -1.37 7.46 -14.34
CA ALA A 87 -1.32 8.59 -13.42
C ALA A 87 0.12 8.88 -12.99
N ILE A 88 0.91 7.85 -12.68
CA ILE A 88 2.33 7.99 -12.32
C ILE A 88 3.13 8.55 -13.51
N ARG A 89 2.93 8.04 -14.72
CA ARG A 89 3.59 8.57 -15.93
C ARG A 89 3.33 10.07 -16.10
N ARG A 90 2.06 10.49 -16.00
CA ARG A 90 1.69 11.90 -16.14
C ARG A 90 2.26 12.76 -15.02
N LEU A 91 2.30 12.24 -13.78
CA LEU A 91 2.90 12.93 -12.64
C LEU A 91 4.41 13.15 -12.86
N LEU A 92 5.16 12.11 -13.18
CA LEU A 92 6.62 12.17 -13.33
C LEU A 92 7.06 12.91 -14.61
N ALA A 93 6.22 12.94 -15.65
CA ALA A 93 6.45 13.77 -16.83
C ALA A 93 6.14 15.27 -16.61
N SER A 94 5.54 15.62 -15.47
CA SER A 94 5.19 17.00 -15.13
C SER A 94 6.34 17.74 -14.44
N LYS A 95 6.07 18.98 -14.00
CA LYS A 95 6.99 19.76 -13.15
C LYS A 95 6.79 19.50 -11.65
N CYS A 96 5.90 18.58 -11.27
CA CYS A 96 5.66 18.25 -9.88
C CYS A 96 6.90 17.64 -9.23
N ARG A 97 7.27 18.15 -8.05
CA ARG A 97 8.35 17.63 -7.22
C ARG A 97 8.02 17.87 -5.76
N CYS A 98 8.59 17.06 -4.88
CA CYS A 98 8.64 17.35 -3.47
C CYS A 98 9.42 18.65 -3.22
N TYR A 99 8.90 19.52 -2.36
CA TYR A 99 9.66 20.70 -1.92
C TYR A 99 10.77 20.32 -0.91
N SER A 100 10.63 19.17 -0.25
CA SER A 100 11.64 18.55 0.61
C SER A 100 11.33 17.05 0.79
N ASN A 101 12.32 16.25 1.19
CA ASN A 101 12.13 14.80 1.36
C ASN A 101 11.10 14.46 2.47
N ASP A 102 11.02 15.31 3.49
CA ASP A 102 10.15 15.23 4.67
C ASP A 102 8.79 15.94 4.47
N ALA A 103 8.50 16.38 3.25
CA ALA A 103 7.18 16.92 2.93
C ALA A 103 6.08 15.85 3.11
N PRO A 104 4.85 16.25 3.51
CA PRO A 104 3.68 15.37 3.51
C PRO A 104 3.36 14.99 2.06
N ASP A 105 3.63 13.73 1.75
CA ASP A 105 3.54 13.14 0.42
C ASP A 105 2.12 13.18 -0.15
N ASP A 106 1.11 12.90 0.67
CA ASP A 106 -0.30 12.97 0.29
C ASP A 106 -0.75 14.37 -0.14
N MET A 107 -0.34 15.41 0.59
CA MET A 107 -0.64 16.80 0.23
C MET A 107 0.06 17.22 -1.06
N VAL A 108 1.34 16.87 -1.22
CA VAL A 108 2.10 17.17 -2.45
C VAL A 108 1.47 16.47 -3.64
N LEU A 109 1.19 15.17 -3.53
CA LEU A 109 0.53 14.40 -4.58
C LEU A 109 -0.85 14.96 -4.92
N GLY A 110 -1.66 15.30 -3.91
CA GLY A 110 -2.98 15.92 -4.10
C GLY A 110 -2.90 17.21 -4.91
N MET A 111 -1.99 18.12 -4.54
CA MET A 111 -1.76 19.36 -5.29
C MET A 111 -1.34 19.09 -6.73
N CYS A 112 -0.41 18.14 -6.94
CA CYS A 112 0.09 17.84 -8.27
C CYS A 112 -0.95 17.19 -9.18
N PHE A 113 -1.70 16.20 -8.67
CA PHE A 113 -2.78 15.58 -9.44
C PHE A 113 -3.90 16.57 -9.76
N SER A 114 -4.26 17.43 -8.79
CA SER A 114 -5.19 18.54 -9.04
C SER A 114 -4.70 19.47 -10.14
N GLY A 115 -3.43 19.88 -10.12
CA GLY A 115 -2.84 20.74 -11.15
C GLY A 115 -2.76 20.08 -12.54
N LEU A 116 -2.72 18.74 -12.59
CA LEU A 116 -2.74 17.96 -13.83
C LEU A 116 -4.15 17.59 -14.31
N GLY A 117 -5.20 17.97 -13.57
CA GLY A 117 -6.58 17.56 -13.86
C GLY A 117 -6.79 16.06 -13.74
N ILE A 118 -6.02 15.38 -12.90
CA ILE A 118 -6.17 13.95 -12.60
C ILE A 118 -6.98 13.84 -11.31
N PRO A 119 -8.15 13.19 -11.31
CA PRO A 119 -8.97 13.08 -10.12
C PRO A 119 -8.29 12.19 -9.07
N VAL A 120 -8.25 12.66 -7.84
CA VAL A 120 -7.91 11.86 -6.66
C VAL A 120 -9.20 11.52 -5.95
N THR A 121 -9.55 10.23 -5.94
CA THR A 121 -10.79 9.76 -5.31
C THR A 121 -10.48 9.24 -3.91
N HIS A 122 -11.06 9.87 -2.90
CA HIS A 122 -11.09 9.30 -1.56
C HIS A 122 -12.13 8.17 -1.49
N SER A 123 -11.80 7.07 -0.82
CA SER A 123 -12.74 5.99 -0.52
C SER A 123 -12.88 5.85 0.99
N PRO A 124 -14.12 5.86 1.52
CA PRO A 124 -14.36 5.73 2.96
C PRO A 124 -13.98 4.35 3.51
N LEU A 125 -13.65 3.39 2.63
CA LEU A 125 -13.25 2.03 3.00
C LEU A 125 -11.78 1.96 3.50
N PHE A 126 -10.98 3.00 3.25
CA PHE A 126 -9.61 3.13 3.77
C PHE A 126 -9.66 3.85 5.12
N HIS A 127 -9.66 3.07 6.20
CA HIS A 127 -9.85 3.62 7.56
C HIS A 127 -8.52 4.07 8.15
N GLN A 128 -8.48 5.31 8.66
CA GLN A 128 -7.27 5.94 9.24
C GLN A 128 -7.04 5.62 10.73
N ALA A 129 -7.80 4.68 11.30
CA ALA A 129 -7.71 4.28 12.70
C ALA A 129 -7.95 2.77 12.84
N ARG A 130 -7.93 2.25 14.08
CA ARG A 130 -8.17 0.83 14.34
C ARG A 130 -9.66 0.52 14.19
N PRO A 131 -10.04 -0.75 13.93
CA PRO A 131 -11.45 -1.14 13.90
C PRO A 131 -12.22 -0.77 15.17
N VAL A 132 -11.58 -0.88 16.34
CA VAL A 132 -12.20 -0.57 17.65
C VAL A 132 -12.49 0.92 17.87
N ASP A 133 -11.87 1.79 17.07
CA ASP A 133 -12.06 3.24 17.16
C ASP A 133 -13.30 3.70 16.35
N TYR A 134 -13.93 2.79 15.58
CA TYR A 134 -15.15 3.05 14.82
C TYR A 134 -16.38 2.39 15.47
N PRO A 135 -17.59 3.00 15.36
CA PRO A 135 -18.82 2.34 15.74
C PRO A 135 -19.02 1.02 15.00
N LYS A 136 -19.46 -0.03 15.69
CA LYS A 136 -19.69 -1.36 15.08
C LYS A 136 -20.68 -1.30 13.92
N ASP A 137 -21.75 -0.53 14.10
CA ASP A 137 -22.77 -0.34 13.07
C ASP A 137 -22.22 0.39 11.84
N TYR A 138 -21.23 1.28 12.02
CA TYR A 138 -20.57 1.91 10.88
C TYR A 138 -19.77 0.89 10.06
N LEU A 139 -19.07 -0.03 10.73
CA LEU A 139 -18.28 -1.07 10.05
C LEU A 139 -19.14 -2.20 9.48
N SER A 140 -20.32 -2.49 10.02
CA SER A 140 -21.16 -3.60 9.55
C SER A 140 -21.81 -3.37 8.18
N HIS A 141 -21.93 -2.10 7.75
CA HIS A 141 -22.54 -1.73 6.48
C HIS A 141 -21.54 -1.62 5.32
N GLN A 142 -20.27 -1.93 5.54
CA GLN A 142 -19.22 -1.80 4.54
C GLN A 142 -18.19 -2.91 4.64
N VAL A 143 -17.56 -3.25 3.51
CA VAL A 143 -16.39 -4.13 3.49
C VAL A 143 -15.15 -3.24 3.53
N PRO A 144 -14.43 -3.15 4.67
CA PRO A 144 -13.27 -2.28 4.78
C PRO A 144 -12.14 -2.77 3.86
N VAL A 145 -11.33 -1.82 3.38
CA VAL A 145 -10.15 -2.11 2.55
C VAL A 145 -8.87 -2.07 3.38
N SER A 146 -8.77 -1.15 4.33
CA SER A 146 -7.62 -1.08 5.24
C SER A 146 -7.99 -0.43 6.57
N PHE A 147 -7.16 -0.69 7.59
CA PHE A 147 -7.14 -0.02 8.88
C PHE A 147 -5.71 0.48 9.17
N HIS A 148 -5.57 1.39 10.13
CA HIS A 148 -4.30 1.98 10.55
C HIS A 148 -4.05 1.78 12.05
N LYS A 149 -2.82 2.10 12.49
CA LYS A 149 -2.46 2.28 13.90
C LYS A 149 -2.70 1.01 14.72
N HIS A 150 -2.13 -0.12 14.30
CA HIS A 150 -2.29 -1.42 14.97
C HIS A 150 -1.55 -1.57 16.32
N TRP A 151 -1.35 -0.49 17.07
CA TRP A 151 -0.75 -0.54 18.40
C TRP A 151 -1.75 -1.12 19.41
N ASN A 152 -1.26 -2.02 20.27
CA ASN A 152 -2.04 -2.75 21.29
C ASN A 152 -3.21 -3.60 20.75
N ILE A 153 -3.17 -3.99 19.47
CA ILE A 153 -4.09 -4.96 18.87
C ILE A 153 -3.30 -5.95 18.02
N ASP A 154 -3.85 -7.15 17.83
CA ASP A 154 -3.24 -8.15 16.95
C ASP A 154 -3.63 -7.87 15.49
N PRO A 155 -2.69 -7.42 14.63
CA PRO A 155 -2.97 -7.08 13.24
C PRO A 155 -3.28 -8.30 12.37
N VAL A 156 -2.75 -9.48 12.71
CA VAL A 156 -3.08 -10.73 12.02
C VAL A 156 -4.54 -11.07 12.29
N LYS A 157 -4.98 -10.96 13.55
CA LYS A 157 -6.38 -11.12 13.91
C LYS A 157 -7.29 -10.10 13.22
N VAL A 158 -6.89 -8.84 13.15
CA VAL A 158 -7.64 -7.80 12.41
C VAL A 158 -7.81 -8.19 10.95
N TYR A 159 -6.74 -8.60 10.27
CA TYR A 159 -6.80 -9.03 8.88
C TYR A 159 -7.79 -10.18 8.69
N PHE A 160 -7.68 -11.27 9.47
CA PHE A 160 -8.58 -12.41 9.31
C PHE A 160 -10.03 -12.13 9.72
N THR A 161 -10.26 -11.15 10.61
CA THR A 161 -11.62 -10.78 11.03
C THR A 161 -12.31 -9.87 10.01
N TRP A 162 -11.58 -8.93 9.41
CA TRP A 162 -12.18 -7.83 8.65
C TRP A 162 -11.83 -7.78 7.17
N LEU A 163 -10.71 -8.37 6.74
CA LEU A 163 -10.12 -8.14 5.42
C LEU A 163 -9.87 -9.41 4.61
N ALA A 164 -9.67 -10.55 5.28
CA ALA A 164 -9.45 -11.81 4.59
C ALA A 164 -10.70 -12.21 3.78
N PRO A 165 -10.53 -12.79 2.58
CA PRO A 165 -11.66 -13.28 1.79
C PRO A 165 -12.47 -14.28 2.58
N ALA A 166 -13.80 -14.21 2.49
CA ALA A 166 -14.68 -15.20 3.08
C ALA A 166 -14.40 -16.59 2.48
N GLU A 167 -14.65 -17.66 3.24
CA GLU A 167 -14.42 -19.03 2.77
C GLU A 167 -15.20 -19.35 1.48
N GLU A 168 -16.38 -18.74 1.29
CA GLU A 168 -17.16 -18.83 0.06
C GLU A 168 -16.45 -18.21 -1.16
N ASP A 169 -15.73 -17.11 -0.97
CA ASP A 169 -14.96 -16.45 -2.03
C ASP A 169 -13.72 -17.27 -2.41
N ARG A 170 -13.10 -17.94 -1.43
CA ARG A 170 -11.98 -18.87 -1.67
C ARG A 170 -12.44 -20.09 -2.48
N ALA A 171 -13.58 -20.67 -2.14
CA ALA A 171 -14.17 -21.79 -2.87
C ALA A 171 -14.52 -21.41 -4.33
N ARG A 172 -15.07 -20.20 -4.54
CA ARG A 172 -15.35 -19.67 -5.89
C ARG A 172 -14.09 -19.40 -6.70
N GLN A 173 -13.02 -18.91 -6.07
CA GLN A 173 -11.73 -18.68 -6.72
C GLN A 173 -11.04 -20.00 -7.11
N GLN A 174 -11.10 -21.03 -6.25
CA GLN A 174 -10.58 -22.37 -6.55
C GLN A 174 -11.36 -23.03 -7.69
N SER A 175 -12.69 -22.94 -7.68
CA SER A 175 -13.54 -23.45 -8.77
C SER A 175 -13.23 -22.77 -10.11
N ARG A 176 -13.07 -21.44 -10.13
CA ARG A 176 -12.69 -20.68 -11.34
C ARG A 176 -11.27 -20.99 -11.83
N ARG A 177 -10.35 -21.36 -10.94
CA ARG A 177 -8.98 -21.74 -11.30
C ARG A 177 -8.94 -23.14 -11.90
N GLY A 178 -9.67 -24.10 -11.32
CA GLY A 178 -9.84 -25.44 -11.90
C GLY A 178 -10.48 -25.40 -13.30
N LEU A 179 -11.51 -24.58 -13.48
CA LEU A 179 -12.15 -24.38 -14.81
C LEU A 179 -11.24 -23.72 -15.86
N LYS A 180 -10.18 -23.00 -15.45
CA LYS A 180 -9.20 -22.40 -16.38
C LYS A 180 -8.03 -23.33 -16.68
N GLU A 181 -7.80 -24.35 -15.86
CA GLU A 181 -6.74 -25.35 -16.07
C GLU A 181 -7.24 -26.56 -16.90
N GLU A 182 -8.56 -26.68 -17.09
CA GLU A 182 -9.22 -27.71 -17.92
C GLU A 182 -9.61 -27.24 -19.35
N LEU A 183 -9.21 -26.02 -19.76
CA LEU A 183 -9.46 -25.40 -21.08
C LEU A 183 -8.13 -25.07 -21.78
#